data_AF-A0A401Q094-F1
#
_entry.id   AF-A0A401Q094-F1
#
_cell.length_a   1.000
_cell.length_b   1.000
_cell.length_c   1.000
_cell.angle_alpha   90.00
_cell.angle_beta   90.00
_cell.angle_gamma   90.00
#
_symmetry.space_group_name_H-M   'P 1'
#
loop_
_entity.id
_entity.type
_entity.pdbx_description
1 polymer ?
#
loop_
_entity_poly.entity_id
_entity_poly.type
_entity_poly.pdbx_seq_one_letter_code
_entity_poly.pdbx_strand_id
1 'polypeptide(L)'
;MTAAELQTLYEGLKLNDCTRYDYVLTGYTRDTSFLDKVTEIIQELRRQNPKLVYVCDPVMGDKRNGDGYMYVPENLLPAYKEKVVPLADIITPNQYEAE
;
A
#
# COMPACT_ATOMS: atom_id res chain seq x y z
N MET A 1 6.53 -9.39 -8.49
CA MET A 1 5.40 -8.61 -9.00
C MET A 1 5.86 -7.17 -9.16
N THR A 2 5.98 -6.71 -10.40
CA THR A 2 6.27 -5.32 -10.77
C THR A 2 4.98 -4.50 -10.81
N ALA A 3 5.09 -3.17 -10.88
CA ALA A 3 3.92 -2.30 -11.07
C ALA A 3 3.17 -2.59 -12.38
N ALA A 4 3.88 -2.98 -13.45
CA ALA A 4 3.28 -3.35 -14.72
C ALA A 4 2.45 -4.65 -14.60
N GLU A 5 3.00 -5.67 -13.94
CA GLU A 5 2.28 -6.92 -13.68
C GLU A 5 1.04 -6.70 -12.81
N LEU A 6 1.14 -5.84 -11.78
CA LEU A 6 0.00 -5.44 -10.96
C LEU A 6 -1.10 -4.77 -11.79
N GLN A 7 -0.73 -3.84 -12.68
CA GLN A 7 -1.67 -3.20 -13.59
C GLN A 7 -2.36 -4.22 -14.51
N THR A 8 -1.60 -5.15 -15.09
CA THR A 8 -2.17 -6.21 -15.96
C THR A 8 -3.20 -7.05 -15.20
N LEU A 9 -2.90 -7.45 -13.96
CA LEU A 9 -3.85 -8.21 -13.14
C LEU A 9 -5.09 -7.39 -12.80
N TYR A 10 -4.92 -6.11 -12.44
CA TYR A 10 -6.04 -5.23 -12.11
C TYR A 10 -6.94 -4.95 -13.34
N GLU A 11 -6.37 -4.73 -14.52
CA GLU A 11 -7.15 -4.62 -15.77
C GLU A 11 -7.90 -5.92 -16.09
N GLY A 12 -7.31 -7.08 -15.81
CA GLY A 12 -8.01 -8.36 -15.91
C GLY A 12 -9.26 -8.41 -15.02
N LEU A 13 -9.18 -7.91 -13.79
CA LEU A 13 -10.35 -7.81 -12.89
C LEU A 13 -11.40 -6.85 -13.43
N LYS A 14 -10.98 -5.69 -13.97
CA LYS A 14 -11.88 -4.69 -14.56
C LYS A 14 -12.65 -5.24 -15.76
N LEU A 15 -11.97 -5.95 -16.66
CA LEU A 15 -12.60 -6.56 -17.84
C LEU A 15 -13.68 -7.59 -17.50
N ASN A 16 -13.67 -8.11 -16.26
CA ASN A 16 -14.63 -9.09 -15.79
C ASN A 16 -15.61 -8.51 -14.74
N ASP A 17 -15.68 -7.19 -14.58
CA ASP A 17 -16.51 -6.50 -13.58
C ASP A 17 -16.25 -6.96 -12.13
N CYS A 18 -15.03 -7.44 -11.84
CA CYS A 18 -14.59 -7.98 -10.55
C CYS A 18 -13.81 -6.94 -9.70
N THR A 19 -14.19 -5.67 -9.77
CA THR A 19 -13.53 -4.57 -9.02
C THR A 19 -14.35 -3.98 -7.88
N ARG A 20 -15.44 -4.62 -7.48
CA ARG A 20 -16.24 -4.13 -6.36
C ARG A 20 -15.77 -4.77 -5.05
N TYR A 21 -14.95 -4.03 -4.30
CA TYR A 21 -14.41 -4.46 -3.02
C TYR A 21 -14.91 -3.59 -1.86
N ASP A 22 -15.06 -4.21 -0.69
CA ASP A 22 -15.33 -3.52 0.57
C ASP A 22 -14.04 -3.15 1.31
N TYR A 23 -12.98 -3.93 1.10
CA TYR A 23 -11.69 -3.76 1.77
C TYR A 23 -10.53 -3.91 0.78
N VAL A 24 -9.46 -3.15 1.04
CA VAL A 24 -8.13 -3.37 0.44
C VAL A 24 -7.15 -3.55 1.59
N LEU A 25 -6.27 -4.53 1.47
CA LEU A 25 -5.20 -4.78 2.44
C LEU A 25 -3.85 -4.78 1.72
N THR A 26 -2.91 -3.99 2.21
CA THR A 26 -1.52 -3.97 1.75
C THR A 26 -0.58 -4.24 2.91
N GLY A 27 0.60 -4.71 2.58
CA GLY A 27 1.69 -4.93 3.52
C GLY A 27 3.03 -4.74 2.83
N TYR A 28 3.97 -5.61 3.15
CA TYR A 28 5.34 -5.54 2.63
C TYR A 28 5.46 -5.25 1.13
N THR A 29 6.10 -4.12 0.83
CA THR A 29 6.37 -3.62 -0.52
C THR A 29 7.82 -3.16 -0.62
N ARG A 30 8.46 -3.34 -1.78
CA ARG A 30 9.89 -3.03 -1.99
C ARG A 30 10.17 -1.95 -3.04
N ASP A 31 9.13 -1.43 -3.68
CA ASP A 31 9.26 -0.55 -4.83
C ASP A 31 8.24 0.59 -4.75
N THR A 32 8.72 1.81 -4.91
CA THR A 32 7.88 3.02 -4.93
C THR A 32 6.92 3.01 -6.11
N SER A 33 7.31 2.47 -7.27
CA SER A 33 6.43 2.39 -8.44
C SER A 33 5.22 1.48 -8.19
N PHE A 34 5.42 0.43 -7.38
CA PHE A 34 4.36 -0.45 -6.92
C PHE A 34 3.40 0.28 -5.97
N LEU A 35 3.93 1.04 -5.00
CA LEU A 35 3.10 1.85 -4.10
C LEU A 35 2.28 2.88 -4.87
N ASP A 36 2.88 3.58 -5.84
CA ASP A 36 2.17 4.54 -6.69
C ASP A 36 0.98 3.86 -7.39
N LYS A 37 1.21 2.70 -7.99
CA LYS A 37 0.15 1.93 -8.64
C LYS A 37 -0.96 1.49 -7.67
N VAL A 38 -0.59 1.06 -6.47
CA VAL A 38 -1.56 0.71 -5.41
C VAL A 38 -2.42 1.92 -5.04
N THR A 39 -1.84 3.11 -4.90
CA THR A 39 -2.61 4.32 -4.59
C THR A 39 -3.61 4.69 -5.68
N GLU A 40 -3.22 4.57 -6.95
CA GLU A 40 -4.13 4.78 -8.10
C GLU A 40 -5.31 3.79 -8.08
N ILE A 41 -5.03 2.50 -7.81
CA ILE A 41 -6.06 1.47 -7.71
C ILE A 41 -7.04 1.79 -6.58
N ILE A 42 -6.56 2.14 -5.39
CA ILE A 42 -7.42 2.46 -4.25
C ILE A 42 -8.33 3.65 -4.56
N GLN A 43 -7.81 4.69 -5.22
CA GLN A 43 -8.61 5.85 -5.63
C GLN A 43 -9.68 5.47 -6.66
N GLU A 44 -9.37 4.59 -7.62
CA GLU A 44 -10.35 4.07 -8.56
C GLU A 44 -11.44 3.24 -7.87
N LEU A 45 -11.05 2.33 -6.97
CA LEU A 45 -11.99 1.51 -6.21
C LEU A 45 -12.89 2.36 -5.30
N ARG A 46 -12.35 3.41 -4.65
CA ARG A 46 -13.15 4.34 -3.83
C ARG A 46 -14.17 5.13 -4.65
N ARG A 47 -13.91 5.42 -5.93
CA ARG A 47 -14.91 6.03 -6.83
C ARG A 47 -16.10 5.09 -7.09
N GLN A 48 -15.86 3.78 -7.10
CA GLN A 48 -16.90 2.76 -7.24
C GLN A 48 -17.63 2.46 -5.90
N ASN A 49 -16.89 2.47 -4.79
CA ASN A 49 -17.40 2.26 -3.45
C ASN A 49 -16.80 3.28 -2.46
N PRO A 50 -17.47 4.41 -2.18
CA PRO A 50 -17.00 5.40 -1.22
C PRO A 50 -16.86 4.89 0.23
N LYS A 51 -17.43 3.73 0.55
CA LYS A 51 -17.33 3.07 1.87
C LYS A 51 -16.17 2.08 1.97
N LEU A 52 -15.36 1.93 0.91
CA LEU A 52 -14.21 1.04 0.91
C LEU A 52 -13.24 1.42 2.03
N VAL A 53 -12.82 0.42 2.78
CA VAL A 53 -11.84 0.56 3.87
C VAL A 53 -10.48 0.07 3.39
N TYR A 54 -9.49 0.94 3.39
CA TYR A 54 -8.11 0.61 3.10
C TYR A 54 -7.32 0.39 4.40
N VAL A 55 -6.84 -0.84 4.58
CA VAL A 55 -5.94 -1.25 5.65
C VAL A 55 -4.52 -1.33 5.10
N CYS A 56 -3.63 -0.53 5.65
CA CYS A 56 -2.22 -0.49 5.26
C CYS A 56 -1.34 -0.97 6.41
N ASP A 57 -0.59 -2.04 6.20
CA ASP A 57 0.53 -2.40 7.05
C ASP A 57 1.82 -1.77 6.46
N PRO A 58 2.33 -0.65 7.02
CA PRO A 58 3.42 0.12 6.42
C PRO A 58 4.79 -0.53 6.72
N VAL A 59 4.97 -1.78 6.28
CA VAL A 59 6.16 -2.58 6.59
C VAL A 59 7.41 -1.91 6.03
N MET A 60 8.25 -1.39 6.91
CA MET A 60 9.50 -0.71 6.56
C MET A 60 10.69 -1.24 7.33
N GLY A 61 10.52 -1.68 8.58
CA GLY A 61 11.65 -2.04 9.43
C GLY A 61 11.25 -2.42 10.85
N ASP A 62 12.24 -2.72 11.69
CA ASP A 62 12.00 -2.95 13.12
C ASP A 62 13.28 -2.64 13.93
N LYS A 63 13.17 -2.59 15.27
CA LYS A 63 14.32 -2.52 16.17
C LYS A 63 14.94 -3.90 16.35
N ARG A 64 16.24 -4.00 16.10
CA ARG A 64 17.05 -5.21 16.33
C ARG A 64 18.21 -4.86 17.25
N ASN A 65 18.29 -5.55 18.39
CA ASN A 65 19.35 -5.35 19.39
C ASN A 65 19.51 -3.91 19.91
N GLY A 66 18.44 -3.10 19.87
CA GLY A 66 18.44 -1.70 20.31
C GLY A 66 18.54 -0.67 19.18
N ASP A 67 18.94 -1.09 17.97
CA ASP A 67 19.10 -0.21 16.81
C ASP A 67 17.98 -0.42 15.79
N GLY A 68 17.58 0.64 15.09
CA GLY A 68 16.61 0.58 14.01
C GLY A 68 17.18 -0.04 12.74
N TYR A 69 16.38 -0.86 12.05
CA TYR A 69 16.79 -1.49 10.79
C TYR A 69 15.68 -1.46 9.74
N MET A 70 15.95 -0.82 8.60
CA MET A 70 15.06 -0.79 7.43
C MET A 70 15.21 -2.07 6.59
N TYR A 71 14.09 -2.73 6.32
CA TYR A 71 13.97 -3.88 5.40
C TYR A 71 13.84 -3.46 3.94
N VAL A 72 13.41 -2.22 3.71
CA VAL A 72 13.07 -1.69 2.40
C VAL A 72 13.96 -0.50 2.04
N PRO A 73 14.09 -0.16 0.75
CA PRO A 73 14.79 1.04 0.33
C PRO A 73 14.26 2.32 1.03
N GLU A 74 15.17 3.19 1.46
CA GLU A 74 14.82 4.40 2.23
C GLU A 74 13.86 5.35 1.49
N ASN A 75 13.87 5.31 0.15
CA ASN A 75 12.97 6.11 -0.68
C ASN A 75 11.49 5.68 -0.59
N LEU A 76 11.16 4.55 0.06
CA LEU A 76 9.77 4.19 0.34
C LEU A 76 9.17 5.00 1.49
N LEU A 77 9.98 5.50 2.43
CA LEU A 77 9.46 6.25 3.58
C LEU A 77 8.69 7.52 3.16
N PRO A 78 9.22 8.38 2.26
CA PRO A 78 8.45 9.50 1.71
C PRO A 78 7.17 9.05 1.00
N ALA A 79 7.22 7.95 0.23
CA ALA A 79 6.06 7.43 -0.47
C ALA A 79 4.95 6.99 0.50
N TYR A 80 5.29 6.28 1.58
CA TYR A 80 4.33 5.93 2.62
C TYR A 80 3.75 7.18 3.28
N LYS A 81 4.59 8.12 3.71
CA LYS A 81 4.18 9.32 4.44
C LYS A 81 3.29 10.25 3.61
N GLU A 82 3.63 10.47 2.35
CA GLU A 82 2.99 11.49 1.51
C GLU A 82 1.81 10.96 0.71
N LYS A 83 1.80 9.66 0.38
CA LYS A 83 0.82 9.07 -0.54
C LYS A 83 -0.02 7.97 0.09
N VAL A 84 0.61 7.01 0.78
CA VAL A 84 -0.10 5.79 1.22
C VAL A 84 -0.86 6.02 2.52
N VAL A 85 -0.20 6.53 3.56
CA VAL A 85 -0.81 6.76 4.88
C VAL A 85 -2.00 7.73 4.80
N PRO A 86 -1.94 8.84 4.04
CA PRO A 86 -3.11 9.73 3.88
C PRO A 86 -4.33 9.08 3.23
N LEU A 87 -4.15 7.97 2.50
CA LEU A 87 -5.24 7.23 1.87
C LEU A 87 -5.80 6.09 2.73
N ALA A 88 -5.08 5.67 3.76
CA ALA A 88 -5.45 4.55 4.61
C ALA A 88 -6.49 4.94 5.66
N ASP A 89 -7.47 4.08 5.89
CA ASP A 89 -8.42 4.23 7.00
C ASP A 89 -7.89 3.54 8.26
N ILE A 90 -7.11 2.48 8.11
CA ILE A 90 -6.47 1.73 9.20
C ILE A 90 -4.99 1.55 8.85
N ILE A 91 -4.11 1.85 9.80
CA ILE A 91 -2.68 1.55 9.70
C ILE A 91 -2.23 0.65 10.85
N THR A 92 -1.29 -0.26 10.59
CA THR A 92 -0.77 -1.21 11.59
C THR A 92 0.75 -1.16 11.77
N PRO A 93 1.36 0.02 11.99
CA PRO A 93 2.81 0.11 12.17
C PRO A 93 3.24 -0.60 13.46
N ASN A 94 4.46 -1.13 13.47
CA ASN A 94 5.17 -1.39 14.71
C ASN A 94 5.75 -0.07 15.30
N GLN A 95 6.40 -0.14 16.47
CA GLN A 95 6.95 1.06 17.11
C GLN A 95 7.97 1.79 16.21
N TYR A 96 8.86 1.06 15.56
CA TYR A 96 9.90 1.65 14.72
C TYR A 96 9.33 2.37 13.50
N GLU A 97 8.26 1.82 12.91
CA GLU A 97 7.59 2.40 11.75
C GLU A 97 6.74 3.63 12.09
N ALA A 98 6.38 3.78 13.37
CA ALA A 98 5.62 4.91 13.89
C ALA A 98 6.51 6.08 14.37
N GLU A 99 7.80 5.83 14.64
CA GLU A 99 8.81 6.83 15.01
C GLU A 99 9.20 7.73 13.83
#